data_AF-A0A9N9CDD4-F1
#
_entry.id   AF-A0A9N9CDD4-F1
#
_cell.length_a   1.000
_cell.length_b   1.000
_cell.length_c   1.000
_cell.angle_alpha   90.00
_cell.angle_beta   90.00
_cell.angle_gamma   90.00
#
_symmetry.space_group_name_H-M   'P 1'
#
loop_
_entity.id
_entity.type
_entity.pdbx_description
1 polymer ?
#
loop_
_entity_poly.entity_id
_entity_poly.type
_entity_poly.pdbx_seq_one_letter_code
_entity_poly.pdbx_strand_id
1 'polypeptide(L)'
;MNRGRGGQSFRGRGQRGGRGSDRGRGQPQSFISAEIIEMGTFLHACEGDMVCLSTNKKIPYFNAPIYLPNKKPIGKVDEILGPMNEVHFTVKLQEGIVASSFKQNDKVFIGEDKLLPLERFLPKPPVAKNKVAKKKMPGRGKY
;
A
#
# COMPACT_ATOMS: atom_id res chain seq x y z
N MET A 1 -43.41 -5.69 -75.31
CA MET A 1 -43.19 -4.31 -75.77
C MET A 1 -42.27 -3.60 -74.78
N ASN A 2 -41.19 -3.00 -75.32
CA ASN A 2 -40.46 -1.80 -74.85
C ASN A 2 -39.99 -1.69 -73.39
N ARG A 3 -38.67 -1.75 -73.15
CA ARG A 3 -37.67 -0.63 -73.18
C ARG A 3 -37.65 0.14 -71.86
N GLY A 4 -36.67 -0.14 -70.99
CA GLY A 4 -35.52 0.75 -70.77
C GLY A 4 -35.73 1.59 -69.50
N ARG A 5 -34.78 2.21 -68.81
CA ARG A 5 -33.32 2.36 -68.94
C ARG A 5 -32.93 3.18 -67.69
N GLY A 6 -31.84 2.84 -67.01
CA GLY A 6 -31.27 3.65 -65.91
C GLY A 6 -30.68 2.75 -64.83
N GLY A 7 -29.40 2.41 -64.79
CA GLY A 7 -28.26 3.07 -65.42
C GLY A 7 -27.74 4.21 -64.54
N GLN A 8 -27.17 3.89 -63.37
CA GLN A 8 -26.08 4.70 -62.81
C GLN A 8 -25.22 3.89 -61.84
N SER A 9 -24.10 3.47 -62.41
CA SER A 9 -22.92 2.98 -61.72
C SER A 9 -22.32 4.09 -60.85
N PHE A 10 -22.06 3.83 -59.57
CA PHE A 10 -20.86 4.38 -58.93
C PHE A 10 -20.18 3.32 -58.06
N ARG A 11 -18.91 3.17 -58.40
CA ARG A 11 -17.89 2.28 -57.85
C ARG A 11 -17.64 2.57 -56.37
N GLY A 12 -17.43 1.52 -55.57
CA GLY A 12 -16.98 1.69 -54.19
C GLY A 12 -16.53 0.39 -53.53
N ARG A 13 -15.36 -0.10 -53.93
CA ARG A 13 -14.59 -1.15 -53.25
C ARG A 13 -14.35 -0.78 -51.77
N GLY A 14 -14.54 -1.73 -50.85
CA GLY A 14 -14.06 -1.67 -49.46
C GLY A 14 -14.82 -2.69 -48.61
N GLN A 15 -14.39 -3.93 -48.40
CA GLN A 15 -13.18 -4.35 -47.68
C GLN A 15 -12.73 -3.37 -46.59
N ARG A 16 -13.41 -3.42 -45.44
CA ARG A 16 -12.91 -3.16 -44.06
C ARG A 16 -14.12 -2.88 -43.17
N GLY A 17 -14.30 -3.48 -42.01
CA GLY A 17 -13.43 -4.39 -41.29
C GLY A 17 -14.18 -4.95 -40.09
N GLY A 18 -13.68 -6.09 -39.61
CA GLY A 18 -13.94 -6.51 -38.25
C GLY A 18 -13.49 -5.41 -37.29
N ARG A 19 -14.41 -4.95 -36.46
CA ARG A 19 -14.08 -4.31 -35.20
C ARG A 19 -14.84 -5.05 -34.12
N GLY A 20 -14.28 -6.19 -33.77
CA GLY A 20 -14.52 -6.82 -32.49
C GLY A 20 -14.24 -5.79 -31.40
N SER A 21 -15.26 -5.57 -30.57
CA SER A 21 -15.18 -5.65 -29.13
C SER A 21 -13.76 -5.89 -28.57
N ASP A 22 -12.97 -4.82 -28.43
CA ASP A 22 -11.87 -4.82 -27.49
C ASP A 22 -12.03 -3.62 -26.57
N ARG A 23 -12.54 -3.99 -25.40
CA ARG A 23 -12.70 -3.19 -24.19
C ARG A 23 -11.47 -2.32 -24.03
N GLY A 24 -11.70 -1.04 -23.75
CA GLY A 24 -10.65 -0.12 -23.34
C GLY A 24 -9.72 -0.81 -22.34
N ARG A 25 -8.54 -1.21 -22.83
CA ARG A 25 -7.38 -1.48 -22.00
C ARG A 25 -7.05 -0.13 -21.41
N GLY A 26 -7.62 0.14 -20.23
CA GLY A 26 -6.99 1.02 -19.29
C GLY A 26 -5.51 0.67 -19.29
N GLN A 27 -4.69 1.66 -19.64
CA GLN A 27 -3.26 1.64 -19.38
C GLN A 27 -3.06 0.93 -18.03
N PRO A 28 -2.18 -0.09 -17.92
CA PRO A 28 -1.76 -0.51 -16.59
C PRO A 28 -1.28 0.77 -15.93
N GLN A 29 -2.01 1.23 -14.91
CA GLN A 29 -1.64 2.37 -14.10
C GLN A 29 -0.18 2.10 -13.76
N SER A 30 0.75 2.84 -14.36
CA SER A 30 2.14 2.73 -13.99
C SER A 30 2.14 3.22 -12.56
N PHE A 31 2.07 2.29 -11.62
CA PHE A 31 2.14 2.58 -10.20
C PHE A 31 3.35 3.50 -10.08
N ILE A 32 3.07 4.77 -9.75
CA ILE A 32 4.10 5.74 -9.40
C ILE A 32 5.05 4.98 -8.51
N SER A 33 6.29 4.81 -8.96
CA SER A 33 7.24 3.92 -8.29
C SER A 33 7.25 4.34 -6.83
N ALA A 34 6.69 3.50 -5.95
CA ALA A 34 6.49 3.86 -4.56
C ALA A 34 7.85 4.34 -4.04
N GLU A 35 7.88 5.56 -3.50
CA GLU A 35 9.11 6.04 -2.88
C GLU A 35 9.44 5.08 -1.74
N ILE A 36 10.63 4.49 -1.83
CA ILE A 36 11.13 3.61 -0.80
C ILE A 36 11.94 4.44 0.18
N ILE A 37 11.70 4.23 1.46
CA ILE A 37 12.44 4.89 2.53
C ILE A 37 13.12 3.85 3.41
N GLU A 38 14.13 4.27 4.16
CA GLU A 38 14.81 3.41 5.11
C GLU A 38 13.84 2.92 6.19
N MET A 39 13.78 1.60 6.38
CA MET A 39 12.95 0.97 7.40
C MET A 39 13.77 0.58 8.63
N GLY A 40 14.98 0.07 8.39
CA GLY A 40 15.82 -0.41 9.47
C GLY A 40 17.12 -1.01 8.99
N THR A 41 17.83 -1.59 9.94
CA THR A 41 19.12 -2.25 9.72
C THR A 41 19.06 -3.70 10.17
N PHE A 42 19.72 -4.57 9.42
CA PHE A 42 19.86 -5.97 9.78
C PHE A 42 20.63 -6.12 11.09
N LEU A 43 20.08 -6.90 12.01
CA LEU A 43 20.67 -7.21 13.30
C LEU A 43 21.32 -8.60 13.27
N HIS A 44 20.53 -9.64 13.05
CA HIS A 44 20.99 -11.02 12.92
C HIS A 44 19.92 -11.90 12.23
N ALA A 45 20.32 -13.10 11.79
CA ALA A 45 19.40 -14.10 11.25
C ALA A 45 18.82 -14.95 12.39
N CYS A 46 17.52 -15.27 12.33
CA CYS A 46 16.84 -16.15 13.28
C CYS A 46 15.92 -17.11 12.52
N GLU A 47 16.18 -18.42 12.60
CA GLU A 47 15.35 -19.47 11.98
C GLU A 47 15.02 -19.29 10.47
N GLY A 48 15.90 -18.60 9.74
CA GLY A 48 15.73 -18.32 8.31
C GLY A 48 15.14 -16.94 8.01
N ASP A 49 14.61 -16.24 9.01
CA ASP A 49 14.15 -14.87 8.91
C ASP A 49 15.27 -13.88 9.25
N MET A 50 15.14 -12.66 8.74
CA MET A 50 16.00 -11.55 9.15
C MET A 50 15.37 -10.81 10.33
N VAL A 51 16.12 -10.62 11.40
CA VAL A 51 15.75 -9.69 12.47
C VAL A 51 16.38 -8.35 12.18
N CYS A 52 15.57 -7.29 12.20
CA CYS A 52 15.98 -5.93 11.90
C CYS A 52 15.65 -4.99 13.06
N LEU A 53 16.55 -4.04 13.32
CA LEU A 53 16.31 -2.90 14.19
C LEU A 53 15.66 -1.78 13.37
N SER A 54 14.54 -1.23 13.81
CA SER A 54 13.90 -0.12 13.12
C SER A 54 14.68 1.18 13.34
N THR A 55 14.96 1.89 12.24
CA THR A 55 15.48 3.26 12.26
C THR A 55 14.39 4.29 11.98
N ASN A 56 13.14 3.83 11.83
CA ASN A 56 11.99 4.65 11.45
C ASN A 56 11.08 4.94 12.66
N LYS A 57 10.49 6.14 12.70
CA LYS A 57 9.54 6.54 13.77
C LYS A 57 8.15 5.91 13.59
N LYS A 58 7.83 5.44 12.38
CA LYS A 58 6.55 4.81 12.03
C LYS A 58 6.69 3.30 12.10
N ILE A 59 5.58 2.62 12.37
CA ILE A 59 5.50 1.16 12.47
C ILE A 59 5.17 0.56 11.10
N PRO A 60 5.85 -0.48 10.62
CA PRO A 60 5.52 -1.10 9.34
C PRO A 60 4.18 -1.82 9.36
N TYR A 61 3.55 -1.98 8.20
CA TYR A 61 2.42 -2.90 8.07
C TYR A 61 2.93 -4.34 8.08
N PHE A 62 2.15 -5.25 8.68
CA PHE A 62 2.33 -6.69 8.47
C PHE A 62 2.26 -7.04 6.98
N ASN A 63 3.07 -8.01 6.56
CA ASN A 63 3.23 -8.43 5.17
C ASN A 63 3.67 -7.33 4.19
N ALA A 64 4.13 -6.17 4.68
CA ALA A 64 4.66 -5.13 3.80
C ALA A 64 5.93 -5.62 3.08
N PRO A 65 6.05 -5.42 1.75
CA PRO A 65 7.26 -5.79 1.02
C PRO A 65 8.49 -5.02 1.53
N ILE A 66 9.59 -5.73 1.68
CA ILE A 66 10.90 -5.19 2.06
C ILE A 66 11.85 -5.27 0.88
N TYR A 67 12.65 -4.22 0.71
CA TYR A 67 13.54 -4.01 -0.42
C TYR A 67 14.98 -3.74 0.01
N LEU A 68 15.90 -4.01 -0.90
CA LEU A 68 17.26 -3.49 -0.88
C LEU A 68 17.31 -2.03 -1.38
N PRO A 69 18.43 -1.30 -1.16
CA PRO A 69 18.59 0.08 -1.68
C PRO A 69 18.36 0.20 -3.20
N ASN A 70 18.64 -0.86 -3.95
CA ASN A 70 18.43 -0.93 -5.40
C ASN A 70 16.97 -1.27 -5.79
N LYS A 71 16.02 -1.16 -4.86
CA LYS A 71 14.58 -1.48 -5.03
C LYS A 71 14.29 -2.96 -5.36
N LYS A 72 15.26 -3.87 -5.20
CA LYS A 72 14.98 -5.31 -5.35
C LYS A 72 14.22 -5.81 -4.12
N PRO A 73 13.06 -6.47 -4.29
CA PRO A 73 12.34 -7.07 -3.17
C PRO A 73 13.14 -8.25 -2.63
N ILE A 74 13.17 -8.40 -1.30
CA ILE A 74 13.86 -9.51 -0.62
C ILE A 74 12.93 -10.35 0.24
N GLY A 75 11.78 -9.80 0.62
CA GLY A 75 10.91 -10.44 1.59
C GLY A 75 9.75 -9.54 1.95
N LYS A 76 9.12 -9.86 3.07
CA LYS A 76 8.04 -9.08 3.66
C LYS A 76 8.10 -9.10 5.18
N VAL A 77 7.56 -8.07 5.81
CA VAL A 77 7.46 -8.01 7.29
C VAL A 77 6.56 -9.13 7.79
N ASP A 78 6.98 -9.87 8.82
CA ASP A 78 6.17 -10.94 9.44
C ASP A 78 5.78 -10.57 10.87
N GLU A 79 6.75 -10.23 11.71
CA GLU A 79 6.54 -9.87 13.11
C GLU A 79 7.07 -8.47 13.44
N ILE A 80 6.44 -7.83 14.42
CA ILE A 80 6.83 -6.53 14.95
C ILE A 80 6.86 -6.67 16.47
N LEU A 81 8.01 -6.37 17.08
CA LEU A 81 8.31 -6.66 18.47
C LEU A 81 9.23 -5.60 19.08
N GLY A 82 9.55 -5.78 20.36
CA GLY A 82 10.39 -4.85 21.12
C GLY A 82 9.59 -3.70 21.76
N PRO A 83 10.24 -2.91 22.62
CA PRO A 83 9.61 -1.76 23.25
C PRO A 83 9.41 -0.60 22.25
N MET A 84 8.50 0.32 22.56
CA MET A 84 8.12 1.41 21.64
C MET A 84 9.26 2.37 21.28
N ASN A 85 10.30 2.44 22.10
CA ASN A 85 11.50 3.23 21.86
C ASN A 85 12.55 2.48 21.02
N GLU A 86 12.42 1.16 20.87
CA GLU A 86 13.38 0.30 20.20
C GLU A 86 12.64 -0.85 19.49
N VAL A 87 11.94 -0.48 18.42
CA VAL A 87 11.13 -1.42 17.64
C VAL A 87 12.04 -2.32 16.81
N HIS A 88 11.79 -3.61 16.90
CA HIS A 88 12.37 -4.63 16.05
C HIS A 88 11.28 -5.23 15.15
N PHE A 89 11.69 -5.76 14.01
CA PHE A 89 10.78 -6.48 13.13
C PHE A 89 11.49 -7.63 12.44
N THR A 90 10.75 -8.68 12.11
CA THR A 90 11.26 -9.79 11.32
C THR A 90 10.85 -9.63 9.86
N VAL A 91 11.71 -10.11 8.96
CA VAL A 91 11.44 -10.18 7.53
C VAL A 91 11.49 -11.63 7.10
N LYS A 92 10.33 -12.12 6.65
CA LYS A 92 10.22 -13.41 5.97
C LYS A 92 10.77 -13.29 4.56
N LEU A 93 11.89 -13.95 4.32
CA LEU A 93 12.62 -13.87 3.06
C LEU A 93 11.92 -14.64 1.93
N GLN A 94 12.14 -14.17 0.70
CA GLN A 94 11.75 -14.90 -0.49
C GLN A 94 12.65 -16.11 -0.72
N GLU A 95 12.13 -17.08 -1.48
CA GLU A 95 12.89 -18.27 -1.86
C GLU A 95 14.20 -17.89 -2.56
N GLY A 96 15.28 -18.60 -2.18
CA GLY A 96 16.62 -18.35 -2.70
C GLY A 96 17.39 -17.21 -2.04
N ILE A 97 16.78 -16.47 -1.11
CA ILE A 97 17.45 -15.46 -0.30
C ILE A 97 17.70 -16.01 1.10
N VAL A 98 18.94 -15.93 1.57
CA VAL A 98 19.36 -16.52 2.86
C VAL A 98 19.69 -15.40 3.85
N ALA A 99 19.04 -15.39 5.01
CA ALA A 99 19.21 -14.36 6.03
C ALA A 99 20.66 -14.21 6.52
N SER A 100 21.42 -15.31 6.61
CA SER A 100 22.82 -15.28 7.04
C SER A 100 23.79 -14.68 6.02
N SER A 101 23.33 -14.35 4.81
CA SER A 101 24.14 -13.67 3.79
C SER A 101 24.26 -12.16 4.02
N PHE A 102 23.37 -11.60 4.85
CA PHE A 102 23.37 -10.19 5.22
C PHE A 102 24.37 -9.92 6.34
N LYS A 103 24.94 -8.72 6.34
CA LYS A 103 25.87 -8.25 7.37
C LYS A 103 25.16 -7.33 8.33
N GLN A 104 25.61 -7.33 9.57
CA GLN A 104 25.09 -6.42 10.58
C GLN A 104 25.16 -4.98 10.07
N ASN A 105 24.08 -4.23 10.28
CA ASN A 105 23.86 -2.87 9.78
C ASN A 105 23.52 -2.72 8.29
N ASP A 106 23.34 -3.82 7.54
CA ASP A 106 22.80 -3.74 6.18
C ASP A 106 21.41 -3.11 6.19
N LYS A 107 21.21 -2.09 5.36
CA LYS A 107 19.97 -1.31 5.33
C LYS A 107 18.88 -2.01 4.52
N VAL A 108 17.67 -1.99 5.06
CA VAL A 108 16.46 -2.46 4.39
C VAL A 108 15.45 -1.33 4.23
N PHE A 109 14.66 -1.41 3.17
CA PHE A 109 13.79 -0.34 2.72
C PHE A 109 12.35 -0.82 2.60
N ILE A 110 11.40 0.11 2.71
CA ILE A 110 9.95 -0.15 2.62
C ILE A 110 9.29 0.97 1.80
N GLY A 111 8.13 0.70 1.20
CA GLY A 111 7.32 1.77 0.59
C GLY A 111 6.77 2.72 1.65
N GLU A 112 6.81 4.03 1.39
CA GLU A 112 6.32 5.05 2.34
C GLU A 112 4.84 4.86 2.70
N ASP A 113 4.03 4.34 1.78
CA ASP A 113 2.60 4.03 1.96
C ASP A 113 2.35 2.82 2.87
N LYS A 114 3.40 2.07 3.23
CA LYS A 114 3.33 0.87 4.09
C LYS A 114 3.80 1.14 5.51
N LEU A 115 3.52 2.33 6.03
CA LEU A 115 3.86 2.74 7.39
C LEU A 115 2.64 3.30 8.14
N LEU A 116 2.54 2.95 9.43
CA LEU A 116 1.51 3.40 10.37
C LEU A 116 2.13 4.38 11.37
N PRO A 117 1.45 5.51 11.68
CA PRO A 117 1.93 6.41 12.71
C PRO A 117 1.88 5.74 14.09
N LEU A 118 2.92 5.93 14.90
CA LEU A 118 3.07 5.32 16.24
C LEU A 118 1.87 5.60 17.15
N GLU A 119 1.26 6.78 17.02
CA GLU A 119 0.07 7.20 17.77
C GLU A 119 -1.11 6.23 17.64
N ARG A 120 -1.18 5.43 16.56
CA ARG A 120 -2.23 4.40 16.43
C ARG A 120 -2.11 3.27 17.45
N PHE A 121 -0.93 3.10 18.02
CA PHE A 121 -0.62 2.08 19.02
C PHE A 121 -0.57 2.63 20.45
N LEU A 122 -0.76 3.95 20.62
CA LEU A 122 -0.85 4.60 21.92
C LEU A 122 -2.31 4.79 22.34
N PRO A 123 -2.61 4.76 23.65
CA PRO A 123 -3.96 5.05 24.13
C PRO A 123 -4.37 6.46 23.70
N LYS A 124 -5.58 6.58 23.17
CA LYS A 124 -6.14 7.89 22.82
C LYS A 124 -6.29 8.72 24.11
N PRO A 125 -5.97 10.03 24.07
CA PRO A 125 -6.24 10.89 25.21
C PRO A 125 -7.73 10.83 25.57
N PRO A 126 -8.09 10.83 26.86
CA PRO A 126 -9.47 10.76 27.28
C PRO A 126 -10.23 11.95 26.69
N VAL A 127 -11.27 11.67 25.91
CA VAL A 127 -12.15 12.71 25.40
C VAL A 127 -12.80 13.37 26.62
N ALA A 128 -12.51 14.65 26.84
CA ALA A 128 -13.19 15.41 27.87
C ALA A 128 -14.69 15.29 27.61
N LYS A 129 -15.40 14.58 28.51
CA LYS A 129 -16.85 14.55 28.49
C LYS A 129 -17.29 15.98 28.76
N ASN A 130 -17.61 16.73 27.71
CA ASN A 130 -18.36 17.97 27.83
C ASN A 130 -19.63 17.60 28.60
N LYS A 131 -19.64 17.91 29.90
CA LYS A 131 -20.85 17.85 30.71
C LYS A 131 -21.77 18.85 30.05
N VAL A 132 -22.66 18.37 29.19
CA VAL A 132 -23.78 19.17 28.70
C VAL A 132 -24.49 19.62 29.96
N ALA A 133 -24.31 20.89 30.32
CA ALA A 133 -24.97 21.48 31.46
C ALA A 133 -26.46 21.33 31.21
N LYS A 134 -27.12 20.41 31.93
CA LYS A 134 -28.57 20.33 31.96
C LYS A 134 -29.07 21.69 32.44
N LYS A 135 -29.53 22.51 31.50
CA LYS A 135 -30.16 23.79 31.79
C LYS A 135 -31.36 23.49 32.68
N LYS A 136 -31.28 23.81 33.98
CA LYS A 136 -32.41 23.70 34.90
C LYS A 136 -33.53 24.59 34.35
N MET A 137 -34.63 23.97 33.91
CA MET A 137 -35.85 24.70 33.60
C MET A 137 -36.36 25.33 34.91
N PRO A 138 -36.65 26.64 34.95
CA PRO A 138 -37.25 27.25 36.14
C PRO A 138 -38.66 26.69 36.31
N GLY A 139 -38.95 26.21 37.52
CA GLY A 139 -40.24 25.64 37.88
C GLY A 139 -41.37 26.61 37.63
N ARG A 140 -42.39 26.16 36.90
CA ARG A 140 -43.63 26.89 36.71
C ARG A 140 -44.43 26.77 38.01
N GLY A 141 -44.41 27.84 38.80
CA GLY A 141 -45.18 27.97 40.03
C GLY A 141 -46.67 27.79 39.75
N LYS A 142 -47.32 27.04 40.64
CA LYS A 142 -48.77 26.96 40.80
C LYS A 142 -49.29 28.34 41.21
N TYR A 143 -50.34 28.83 40.56
CA TYR A 143 -51.57 29.39 41.13
C TYR A 143 -52.63 29.41 40.03
#